data_AF-A0A1G3QKI9-F1
#
_entry.id   AF-A0A1G3QKI9-F1
#
_cell.length_a   1.000
_cell.length_b   1.000
_cell.length_c   1.000
_cell.angle_alpha   90.00
_cell.angle_beta   90.00
_cell.angle_gamma   90.00
#
_symmetry.space_group_name_H-M   'P 1'
#
loop_
_entity.id
_entity.type
_entity.pdbx_description
1 polymer ?
#
loop_
_entity_poly.entity_id
_entity_poly.type
_entity_poly.pdbx_seq_one_letter_code
_entity_poly.pdbx_strand_id
1 'polypeptide(L)' 'MLNQQSQLWTEKQVREYAQIKSRNKIYNAIAEGLPVIRTGRLVRFRPESVVAFFEGKEQSEAAN' A
#
# COMPACT_ATOMS: atom_id res chain seq x y z
N MET A 1 11.84 -15.95 19.51
CA MET A 1 11.48 -16.14 18.09
C MET A 1 10.48 -15.06 17.72
N LEU A 2 10.87 -14.05 16.93
CA LEU A 2 9.90 -13.10 16.38
C LEU A 2 9.07 -13.87 15.34
N ASN A 3 7.86 -14.24 15.72
CA ASN A 3 6.89 -14.76 14.76
C ASN A 3 6.43 -13.57 13.90
N GLN A 4 7.20 -13.27 12.86
CA GLN A 4 6.83 -12.28 11.84
C GLN A 4 5.69 -12.86 11.00
N GLN A 5 4.52 -12.99 11.60
CA GLN A 5 3.28 -13.01 10.84
C GLN A 5 3.15 -11.60 10.26
N SER A 6 3.67 -11.38 9.04
CA SER A 6 3.42 -10.16 8.28
C SER A 6 1.92 -10.01 8.09
N GLN A 7 1.26 -9.32 9.02
CA GLN A 7 -0.17 -9.17 9.04
C GLN A 7 -0.56 -8.27 7.86
N LEU A 8 -1.45 -8.77 7.00
CA LEU A 8 -1.92 -8.01 5.85
C LEU A 8 -2.62 -6.73 6.30
N TRP A 9 -2.20 -5.61 5.72
CA TRP A 9 -2.78 -4.30 5.98
C TRP A 9 -4.14 -4.13 5.33
N THR A 10 -5.00 -3.38 6.00
CA THR A 10 -6.27 -2.89 5.44
C THR A 10 -6.08 -1.59 4.68
N GLU A 11 -7.05 -1.20 3.86
CA GLU A 11 -7.07 0.13 3.21
C GLU A 11 -6.84 1.27 4.22
N LYS A 12 -7.37 1.14 5.44
CA LYS A 12 -7.17 2.14 6.50
C LYS A 12 -5.69 2.27 6.88
N GLN A 13 -5.02 1.15 7.15
CA GLN A 13 -3.61 1.13 7.55
C GLN A 13 -2.70 1.65 6.43
N VAL A 14 -2.98 1.30 5.18
CA VAL A 14 -2.23 1.83 4.03
C VAL A 14 -2.37 3.36 3.92
N ARG A 15 -3.58 3.89 4.12
CA ARG A 15 -3.81 5.35 4.11
C ARG A 15 -3.11 6.05 5.27
N GLU A 16 -3.13 5.47 6.46
CA GLU A 16 -2.43 6.00 7.62
C GLU A 16 -0.92 6.04 7.37
N TYR A 17 -0.35 4.95 6.83
CA TYR A 17 1.07 4.88 6.47
C TYR A 17 1.45 5.92 5.41
N ALA A 18 0.73 5.95 4.27
CA ALA A 18 1.01 6.87 3.17
C ALA A 18 0.53 8.31 3.44
N GLN A 19 0.02 8.61 4.64
CA GLN A 19 -0.57 9.91 5.04
C GLN A 19 -1.65 10.42 4.06
N ILE A 20 -2.36 9.49 3.41
CA ILE A 20 -3.37 9.77 2.39
C ILE A 20 -4.72 10.07 3.05
N LYS A 21 -5.22 11.29 2.90
CA LYS A 21 -6.54 11.71 3.43
C LYS A 21 -7.72 11.16 2.61
N SER A 22 -7.54 10.88 1.32
CA SER A 22 -8.63 10.48 0.40
C SER A 22 -8.58 9.01 -0.03
N ARG A 23 -9.72 8.32 0.02
CA ARG A 23 -9.82 6.92 -0.45
C ARG A 23 -9.50 6.76 -1.93
N ASN A 24 -9.87 7.73 -2.78
CA ASN A 24 -9.60 7.65 -4.23
C ASN A 24 -8.12 7.50 -4.56
N LYS A 25 -7.22 8.04 -3.74
CA LYS A 25 -5.78 7.92 -3.96
C LYS A 25 -5.29 6.48 -3.82
N ILE A 26 -5.92 5.66 -2.96
CA ILE A 26 -5.60 4.23 -2.87
C ILE A 26 -6.07 3.49 -4.12
N TYR A 27 -7.29 3.77 -4.60
CA TYR A 27 -7.79 3.15 -5.84
C TYR A 27 -6.93 3.54 -7.04
N ASN A 28 -6.46 4.78 -7.11
CA ASN A 28 -5.49 5.20 -8.12
C ASN A 28 -4.17 4.42 -7.97
N ALA A 29 -3.61 4.31 -6.76
CA ALA A 29 -2.40 3.52 -6.54
C ALA A 29 -2.57 2.06 -6.99
N ILE A 30 -3.73 1.45 -6.74
CA ILE A 30 -4.07 0.10 -7.22
C ILE A 30 -4.11 0.07 -8.76
N ALA A 31 -4.75 1.06 -9.40
CA ALA A 31 -4.79 1.17 -10.85
C ALA A 31 -3.40 1.40 -11.47
N GLU A 32 -2.50 2.07 -10.74
CA GLU A 32 -1.11 2.31 -11.13
C GLU A 32 -0.18 1.11 -10.87
N GLY A 33 -0.68 0.04 -10.22
CA GLY A 33 0.06 -1.21 -10.04
C GLY A 33 0.39 -1.59 -8.59
N LEU A 34 -0.16 -0.91 -7.57
CA LEU A 34 -0.01 -1.31 -6.18
C LEU A 34 -0.56 -2.73 -5.96
N PRO A 35 0.26 -3.71 -5.50
CA PRO A 35 -0.19 -5.08 -5.32
C PRO A 35 -1.27 -5.20 -4.23
N VAL A 36 -2.37 -5.86 -4.58
CA VAL A 36 -3.50 -6.11 -3.66
C VAL A 36 -3.84 -7.58 -3.58
N ILE A 37 -4.23 -8.01 -2.38
CA ILE A 37 -4.81 -9.32 -2.12
C ILE A 37 -6.31 -9.14 -1.94
N ARG A 38 -7.09 -9.70 -2.85
CA ARG A 38 -8.56 -9.71 -2.77
C ARG A 38 -9.02 -11.01 -2.14
N THR A 39 -9.77 -10.91 -1.04
CA THR A 39 -10.39 -12.06 -0.37
C THR A 39 -11.89 -11.81 -0.30
N GLY A 40 -12.62 -12.27 -1.31
CA GLY A 40 -14.04 -11.95 -1.49
C GLY A 40 -14.24 -10.44 -1.69
N ARG A 41 -14.96 -9.80 -0.75
CA ARG A 41 -15.19 -8.34 -0.74
C ARG A 41 -14.10 -7.54 -0.04
N LEU A 42 -13.14 -8.21 0.63
CA LEU A 42 -12.10 -7.55 1.39
C LEU A 42 -10.86 -7.32 0.52
N VAL A 43 -10.31 -6.12 0.59
CA VAL A 43 -9.03 -5.76 -0.01
C VAL A 43 -7.99 -5.65 1.10
N ARG A 44 -6.89 -6.38 0.92
CA ARG A 44 -5.77 -6.47 1.84
C ARG A 44 -4.48 -6.17 1.09
N PHE A 45 -3.47 -5.70 1.80
CA PHE A 45 -2.20 -5.27 1.22
C PHE A 45 -1.05 -5.90 1.98
N ARG A 46 0.02 -6.27 1.27
CA ARG A 46 1.28 -6.64 1.93
C ARG A 46 2.02 -5.35 2.32
N PRO A 47 2.43 -5.18 3.59
CA PRO A 47 3.13 -3.97 4.02
C PRO A 47 4.36 -3.68 3.17
N GLU A 48 5.18 -4.70 2.91
CA GLU A 48 6.39 -4.59 2.09
C GLU A 48 6.13 -4.06 0.67
N SER A 49 5.03 -4.49 0.03
CA SER A 49 4.66 -4.04 -1.31
C SER A 49 4.13 -2.61 -1.30
N VAL A 50 3.45 -2.22 -0.22
CA VAL A 50 2.98 -0.83 -0.02
C VAL A 50 4.18 0.09 0.15
N VAL A 51 5.10 -0.25 1.07
CA VAL A 51 6.33 0.51 1.32
C VAL A 51 7.12 0.65 0.01
N ALA A 52 7.41 -0.46 -0.68
CA ALA A 52 8.17 -0.43 -1.93
C ALA A 52 7.50 0.41 -3.03
N PHE A 53 6.18 0.39 -3.14
CA PHE A 53 5.46 1.19 -4.13
C PHE A 53 5.55 2.69 -3.83
N PHE A 54 5.29 3.11 -2.58
CA PHE A 54 5.28 4.52 -2.21
C PHE A 54 6.70 5.11 -2.12
N GLU A 55 7.67 4.39 -1.55
CA GLU A 55 9.08 4.84 -1.51
C GLU A 55 9.73 4.83 -2.91
N GLY A 56 9.35 3.87 -3.77
CA GLY A 56 9.82 3.84 -5.16
C GLY A 56 9.28 5.00 -6.00
N LYS A 57 8.10 5.52 -5.66
CA LYS A 57 7.54 6.74 -6.28
C LYS A 57 8.23 8.01 -5.80
N GLU A 58 8.59 8.12 -4.51
CA GLU A 58 9.35 9.28 -4.02
C GLU A 58 10.71 9.42 -4.71
N GLN A 59 11.38 8.30 -5.03
CA GLN A 59 12.66 8.34 -5.76
C GLN A 59 12.53 8.74 -7.23
N SER A 60 11.37 8.54 -7.86
CA SER A 60 11.15 8.94 -9.27
C SER A 60 10.73 10.40 -9.42
N GLU A 61 10.25 11.06 -8.36
CA GLU A 61 9.88 12.49 -8.38
C GLU A 61 11.06 13.41 -7.99
N ALA A 62 12.12 12.88 -7.35
CA ALA A 62 13.32 13.65 -6.97
C ALA A 62 14.42 13.71 -8.06
N ALA A 63 14.20 13.12 -9.24
CA ALA A 63 15.20 13.00 -10.30
C ALA A 63 14.72 13.40 -11.72
N ASN A 64 13.59 14.11 -11.84
CA ASN A 64 13.16 14.75 -13.09
C ASN A 64 13.15 16.27 -12.95
#